data_AF-A0A0D8XJG0-F1
#
_entry.id   AF-A0A0D8XJG0-F1
#
_cell.length_a   1.000
_cell.length_b   1.000
_cell.length_c   1.000
_cell.angle_alpha   90.00
_cell.angle_beta   90.00
_cell.angle_gamma   90.00
#
_symmetry.space_group_name_H-M   'P 1'
#
loop_
_entity.id
_entity.type
_entity.pdbx_description
1 polymer ?
#
loop_
_entity_poly.entity_id
_entity_poly.type
_entity_poly.pdbx_seq_one_letter_code
_entity_poly.pdbx_strand_id
1 'polypeptide(L)'
;MTVDICVPFMTMLQFFFFVAWMKVAEALLNPFGEDDDDFECNFLIDRNTGVGRTLRQKYFLYSLKFMYILRRIRKSETNRNQCNS
;
A
#
# COMPACT_ATOMS: atom_id res chain seq x y z
N MET A 1 54.33 -29.28 15.66
CA MET A 1 52.93 -29.66 15.38
C MET A 1 52.38 -28.65 14.40
N THR A 2 52.34 -29.00 13.12
CA THR A 2 51.69 -28.22 12.08
C THR A 2 50.20 -28.55 12.14
N VAL A 3 49.35 -27.54 12.29
CA VAL A 3 47.90 -27.75 12.20
C VAL A 3 47.60 -27.98 10.73
N ASP A 4 47.41 -29.24 10.33
CA ASP A 4 46.93 -29.60 8.99
C ASP A 4 45.46 -29.22 8.88
N ILE A 5 45.23 -27.95 8.55
CA ILE A 5 43.91 -27.40 8.26
C ILE A 5 43.53 -27.88 6.86
N CYS A 6 42.94 -29.07 6.77
CA CYS A 6 42.45 -29.66 5.51
C CYS A 6 41.43 -28.75 4.79
N VAL A 7 40.73 -27.88 5.54
CA VAL A 7 39.78 -26.91 5.00
C VAL A 7 40.05 -25.52 5.61
N PRO A 8 40.38 -24.50 4.81
CA PRO A 8 40.79 -23.18 5.30
C PRO A 8 39.59 -22.38 5.86
N PHE A 9 39.25 -22.63 7.12
CA PHE A 9 38.09 -22.05 7.80
C PHE A 9 38.09 -20.50 7.81
N MET A 10 39.23 -19.88 8.13
CA MET A 10 39.32 -18.41 8.19
C MET A 10 39.09 -17.76 6.82
N THR A 11 39.59 -18.37 5.75
CA THR A 11 39.41 -17.88 4.38
C THR A 11 37.97 -18.07 3.91
N MET A 12 37.30 -19.16 4.30
CA MET A 12 35.86 -19.34 4.03
C MET A 12 35.01 -18.29 4.75
N LEU A 13 35.31 -17.97 6.01
CA LEU A 13 34.59 -16.95 6.76
C LEU A 13 34.77 -15.56 6.14
N GLN A 14 35.99 -15.21 5.73
CA GLN A 14 36.26 -13.98 4.97
C GLN A 14 35.46 -13.94 3.66
N PHE A 15 35.44 -15.04 2.90
CA PHE A 15 34.69 -15.14 1.66
C PHE A 15 33.19 -14.91 1.87
N PHE A 16 32.59 -15.55 2.87
CA PHE A 16 31.17 -15.34 3.20
C PHE A 16 30.89 -13.90 3.61
N PHE A 17 31.76 -13.26 4.38
CA PHE A 17 31.57 -11.86 4.79
C PHE A 17 31.54 -10.90 3.59
N PHE A 18 32.47 -11.06 2.65
CA PHE A 18 32.53 -10.22 1.45
C PHE A 18 31.38 -10.49 0.48
N VAL A 19 31.04 -11.76 0.25
CA VAL A 19 29.94 -12.14 -0.67
C VAL A 19 28.58 -11.77 -0.09
N ALA A 20 28.37 -11.98 1.22
CA ALA A 20 27.14 -11.59 1.90
C ALA A 20 26.95 -10.06 1.87
N TRP A 21 27.99 -9.27 2.12
CA TRP A 21 27.89 -7.81 2.06
C TRP A 21 27.60 -7.33 0.63
N MET A 22 28.27 -7.89 -0.37
CA MET A 22 27.96 -7.61 -1.78
C MET A 22 26.50 -7.93 -2.14
N LYS A 23 25.98 -9.08 -1.71
CA LYS A 23 24.59 -9.50 -1.94
C LYS A 23 23.56 -8.57 -1.27
N VAL A 24 23.84 -8.11 -0.06
CA VAL A 24 23.00 -7.11 0.63
C VAL A 24 23.01 -5.78 -0.11
N ALA A 25 24.18 -5.35 -0.61
CA ALA A 25 24.29 -4.13 -1.39
C ALA A 25 23.55 -4.23 -2.74
N GLU A 26 23.57 -5.40 -3.39
CA GLU A 26 22.83 -5.69 -4.62
C GLU A 26 21.31 -5.61 -4.39
N ALA A 27 20.79 -6.24 -3.33
CA ALA A 27 19.39 -6.17 -2.94
C ALA A 27 18.93 -4.73 -2.60
N LEU A 28 19.83 -3.88 -2.08
CA LEU A 28 19.54 -2.48 -1.77
C LEU A 28 19.70 -1.53 -2.96
N LEU A 29 20.44 -1.93 -4.00
CA LEU A 29 20.72 -1.08 -5.16
C LEU A 29 19.48 -0.90 -6.04
N ASN A 30 18.65 -1.94 -6.16
CA ASN A 30 17.40 -1.91 -6.91
C ASN A 30 16.24 -2.53 -6.10
N PRO A 31 15.71 -1.83 -5.10
CA PRO A 31 14.61 -2.33 -4.24
C PRO A 31 13.23 -2.38 -4.94
N PHE A 32 13.23 -2.19 -6.27
CA PHE A 32 12.05 -2.20 -7.16
C PHE A 32 12.16 -3.29 -8.23
N GLY A 33 13.06 -4.25 -8.07
CA GLY A 33 13.13 -5.42 -8.94
C GLY A 33 11.96 -6.38 -8.73
N GLU A 34 12.13 -7.59 -9.24
CA GLU A 34 11.16 -8.70 -9.13
C GLU A 34 11.70 -9.82 -8.23
N ASP A 35 12.79 -9.57 -7.49
CA ASP A 35 13.36 -10.53 -6.54
C ASP A 35 12.46 -10.61 -5.29
N ASP A 36 12.45 -11.76 -4.62
CA ASP A 36 11.53 -12.03 -3.49
C ASP A 36 11.66 -11.04 -2.31
N ASP A 37 12.79 -10.32 -2.22
CA ASP A 37 13.09 -9.32 -1.18
C ASP A 37 12.76 -7.86 -1.62
N ASP A 38 12.28 -7.65 -2.85
CA ASP A 38 11.90 -6.34 -3.37
C ASP A 38 10.54 -5.85 -2.83
N PHE A 39 10.29 -4.55 -2.88
CA PHE A 39 9.00 -4.02 -2.44
C PHE A 39 7.88 -4.45 -3.40
N GLU A 40 6.80 -5.04 -2.86
CA GLU A 40 5.55 -5.32 -3.60
C GLU A 40 4.80 -4.02 -3.96
N CYS A 41 5.38 -3.19 -4.82
CA CYS A 41 4.79 -1.92 -5.24
C CYS A 41 3.44 -2.11 -5.95
N ASN A 42 3.27 -3.21 -6.69
CA ASN A 42 2.00 -3.54 -7.34
C ASN A 42 0.87 -3.71 -6.32
N PHE A 43 1.13 -4.41 -5.21
CA PHE A 43 0.16 -4.57 -4.12
C PHE A 43 -0.19 -3.22 -3.48
N LEU A 44 0.80 -2.37 -3.22
CA LEU A 44 0.58 -1.04 -2.64
C LEU A 44 -0.25 -0.14 -3.57
N ILE A 45 0.00 -0.18 -4.88
CA ILE A 45 -0.74 0.57 -5.89
C ILE A 45 -2.19 0.07 -5.97
N ASP A 46 -2.41 -1.24 -5.99
CA ASP A 46 -3.75 -1.82 -6.04
C ASP A 46 -4.57 -1.50 -4.78
N ARG A 47 -3.93 -1.56 -3.61
CA ARG A 47 -4.53 -1.16 -2.33
C ARG A 47 -4.93 0.32 -2.33
N ASN A 48 -4.01 1.22 -2.67
CA ASN A 48 -4.30 2.65 -2.68
C ASN A 48 -5.38 3.01 -3.70
N THR A 49 -5.33 2.42 -4.89
CA THR A 49 -6.35 2.68 -5.92
C THR A 49 -7.72 2.12 -5.53
N GLY A 50 -7.77 0.93 -4.91
CA GLY A 50 -9.01 0.33 -4.40
C GLY A 50 -9.67 1.14 -3.30
N VAL A 51 -8.88 1.59 -2.30
CA VAL A 51 -9.37 2.44 -1.21
C VAL A 51 -9.84 3.79 -1.75
N GLY A 52 -9.06 4.41 -2.64
CA GLY A 52 -9.41 5.69 -3.27
C GLY A 52 -10.74 5.65 -4.03
N ARG A 53 -10.97 4.61 -4.85
CA ARG A 53 -12.25 4.41 -5.56
C ARG A 53 -13.41 4.25 -4.57
N THR A 54 -13.23 3.45 -3.53
CA THR A 54 -14.28 3.16 -2.53
C THR A 54 -14.66 4.40 -1.73
N LEU A 55 -13.67 5.19 -1.30
CA LEU A 55 -13.92 6.44 -0.58
C LEU A 55 -14.71 7.41 -1.46
N ARG A 56 -14.26 7.66 -2.70
CA ARG A 56 -14.97 8.54 -3.65
C ARG A 56 -16.42 8.11 -3.86
N GLN A 57 -16.66 6.80 -4.05
CA GLN A 57 -18.01 6.24 -4.20
C GLN A 57 -18.89 6.53 -2.97
N LYS A 58 -18.34 6.31 -1.76
CA LYS A 58 -19.05 6.56 -0.50
C LYS A 58 -19.38 8.04 -0.32
N TYR A 59 -18.42 8.94 -0.53
CA TYR A 59 -18.65 10.40 -0.44
C TYR A 59 -19.70 10.86 -1.44
N PHE A 60 -19.68 10.34 -2.67
CA PHE A 60 -20.72 10.62 -3.66
C PHE A 60 -22.11 10.15 -3.21
N LEU A 61 -22.22 8.94 -2.67
CA LEU A 61 -23.48 8.43 -2.11
C LEU A 61 -23.96 9.23 -0.90
N TYR A 62 -23.06 9.65 -0.01
CA TYR A 62 -23.41 10.52 1.11
C TYR A 62 -23.93 11.88 0.63
N SER A 63 -23.29 12.47 -0.39
CA SER A 63 -23.74 13.71 -1.01
C SER A 63 -25.12 13.57 -1.64
N LEU A 64 -25.37 12.49 -2.39
CA LEU A 64 -26.68 12.20 -2.97
C LEU A 64 -27.75 11.96 -1.90
N LYS A 65 -27.43 11.21 -0.83
CA LYS A 65 -28.35 10.99 0.29
C LYS A 65 -28.71 12.32 0.97
N PHE A 66 -27.73 13.19 1.19
CA PHE A 66 -27.96 14.51 1.74
C PHE A 66 -28.86 15.37 0.83
N MET A 67 -28.55 15.41 -0.47
CA MET A 67 -29.34 16.12 -1.46
C MET A 67 -30.78 15.58 -1.54
N TYR A 68 -30.97 14.27 -1.45
CA TYR A 68 -32.28 13.63 -1.42
C TYR A 68 -33.09 14.07 -0.19
N ILE A 69 -32.47 14.08 1.00
CA ILE A 69 -33.11 14.54 2.24
C ILE A 69 -33.51 16.02 2.12
N LEU A 70 -32.60 16.88 1.66
CA LEU A 70 -32.92 18.30 1.43
C LEU A 70 -34.07 18.50 0.43
N ARG A 71 -34.08 17.72 -0.65
CA ARG A 71 -35.17 17.73 -1.64
C ARG A 71 -36.50 17.30 -1.03
N ARG A 72 -36.49 16.33 -0.11
CA ARG A 72 -37.69 15.90 0.64
C ARG A 72 -38.16 16.98 1.62
N ILE A 73 -37.25 17.59 2.37
CA ILE A 73 -37.57 18.67 3.32
C ILE A 73 -38.17 19.87 2.58
N ARG A 74 -37.54 20.33 1.49
CA ARG A 74 -38.05 21.43 0.67
C ARG A 74 -39.46 21.15 0.15
N LYS A 75 -39.73 19.93 -0.31
CA LYS A 75 -41.08 19.54 -0.77
C LYS A 75 -42.11 19.51 0.36
N SER A 76 -41.69 19.16 1.58
CA SER A 76 -42.55 19.21 2.76
C SER A 76 -42.91 20.65 3.17
N GLU A 77 -41.99 21.60 3.01
CA GLU A 77 -42.26 23.02 3.28
C GLU A 77 -43.18 23.64 2.23
N THR A 78 -42.99 23.34 0.94
CA THR A 78 -43.90 23.81 -0.12
C THR A 78 -45.34 23.30 0.11
N ASN A 79 -45.51 22.03 0.47
CA ASN A 79 -46.83 21.48 0.78
C ASN A 79 -47.44 22.11 2.05
N ARG A 80 -46.64 22.41 3.08
CA ARG A 80 -47.13 23.10 4.28
C ARG A 80 -47.61 24.52 3.96
N ASN A 81 -46.88 25.25 3.13
CA ASN A 81 -47.24 26.61 2.74
C ASN A 81 -48.55 26.64 1.91
N GLN A 82 -48.82 25.61 1.11
CA GLN A 82 -50.09 25.47 0.40
C GLN A 82 -51.30 25.16 1.29
N CYS A 83 -51.11 24.52 2.44
CA CYS A 83 -52.20 24.19 3.36
C CYS A 83 -52.57 25.37 4.28
N ASN A 84 -51.68 26.36 4.39
CA ASN A 84 -51.84 27.56 5.21
C ASN A 84 -52.33 28.78 4.39
N SER A 85 -52.59 28.60 3.09
CA SER A 85 -53.27 29.56 2.19
C SER A 85 -54.67 29.07 1.89
#